data_AF-A0A968Q0F5-F1
#
_entry.id   AF-A0A968Q0F5-F1
#
_cell.length_a   1.000
_cell.length_b   1.000
_cell.length_c   1.000
_cell.angle_alpha   90.00
_cell.angle_beta   90.00
_cell.angle_gamma   90.00
#
_symmetry.space_group_name_H-M   'P 1'
#
loop_
_entity.id
_entity.type
_entity.pdbx_description
1 polymer ?
#
loop_
_entity_poly.entity_id
_entity_poly.type
_entity_poly.pdbx_seq_one_letter_code
_entity_poly.pdbx_strand_id
1 'polypeptide(L)'
;MVSGYVLILAVLLLGGVIATLGDRIGMKVGKARLSLFNMRPRQTATVVSIATGSVISASTLAILFGVSSQLRTGVFELSKIQENLAAAEADLAQAQATQEQVESDLEASIEERERATERLQEINQSLERAVTQQELTQNQLQQTQSQLAAVSQQAQTLRQATDDLRAQRD
;
A
#
# COMPACT_ATOMS: atom_id res chain seq x y z
N MET A 1 -1.15 -12.27 -29.35
CA MET A 1 -0.47 -12.93 -30.49
C MET A 1 -1.26 -12.83 -31.79
N VAL A 2 -2.56 -13.16 -31.83
CA VAL A 2 -3.39 -13.12 -33.06
C VAL A 2 -3.46 -11.72 -33.72
N SER A 3 -3.44 -10.62 -32.94
CA SER A 3 -3.55 -9.25 -33.48
C SER A 3 -2.31 -8.77 -34.26
N GLY A 4 -1.10 -9.16 -33.86
CA GLY A 4 0.13 -8.70 -34.51
C GLY A 4 0.33 -9.28 -35.92
N TYR A 5 0.03 -10.57 -36.10
CA TYR A 5 0.11 -11.23 -37.41
C TYR A 5 -0.95 -10.72 -38.39
N VAL A 6 -2.16 -10.42 -37.90
CA VAL A 6 -3.21 -9.80 -38.71
C VAL A 6 -2.80 -8.41 -39.17
N LEU A 7 -2.15 -7.62 -38.31
CA LEU A 7 -1.65 -6.29 -38.66
C LEU A 7 -0.52 -6.37 -39.70
N ILE A 8 0.41 -7.32 -39.56
CA ILE A 8 1.48 -7.57 -40.54
C ILE A 8 0.88 -7.95 -41.90
N LEU A 9 -0.08 -8.88 -41.94
CA LEU A 9 -0.77 -9.26 -43.18
C LEU A 9 -1.53 -8.09 -43.79
N ALA A 10 -2.23 -7.30 -42.98
CA ALA A 10 -2.93 -6.11 -43.44
C ALA A 10 -1.97 -5.10 -44.07
N VAL A 11 -0.82 -4.83 -43.44
CA VAL A 11 0.21 -3.91 -43.97
C VAL A 11 0.83 -4.44 -45.28
N LEU A 12 1.12 -5.74 -45.36
CA LEU A 12 1.64 -6.36 -46.59
C LEU A 12 0.66 -6.24 -47.76
N LEU A 13 -0.63 -6.53 -47.52
CA LEU A 13 -1.67 -6.38 -48.53
C LEU A 13 -1.87 -4.91 -48.93
N LEU A 14 -1.90 -3.99 -47.96
CA LEU A 14 -2.03 -2.55 -48.23
C LEU A 14 -0.85 -2.04 -49.06
N GLY A 15 0.38 -2.44 -48.70
CA GLY A 15 1.60 -2.06 -49.40
C GLY A 15 1.60 -2.53 -50.86
N GLY A 16 1.14 -3.76 -51.12
CA GLY A 16 0.98 -4.28 -52.48
C GLY A 16 -0.03 -3.49 -53.31
N VAL A 17 -1.21 -3.19 -52.75
CA VAL A 17 -2.23 -2.36 -53.43
C VAL A 17 -1.67 -0.98 -53.74
N ILE A 18 -1.04 -0.34 -52.76
CA ILE A 18 -0.47 1.00 -52.87
C ILE A 18 0.64 1.08 -53.93
N ALA A 19 1.54 0.08 -53.97
CA ALA A 19 2.64 0.05 -54.94
C ALA A 19 2.12 0.07 -56.38
N THR A 20 1.04 -0.67 -56.67
CA THR A 20 0.43 -0.70 -58.00
C THR A 20 -0.27 0.60 -58.39
N LEU A 21 -0.89 1.29 -57.42
CA LEU A 21 -1.52 2.59 -57.66
C LEU A 21 -0.47 3.69 -57.89
N GLY A 22 0.60 3.69 -57.10
CA GLY A 22 1.70 4.65 -57.23
C GLY A 22 2.38 4.60 -58.60
N ASP A 23 2.69 3.40 -59.09
CA ASP A 23 3.36 3.20 -60.38
C ASP A 23 2.47 3.65 -61.56
N ARG A 24 1.17 3.37 -61.51
CA ARG A 24 0.23 3.80 -62.55
C ARG A 24 0.05 5.31 -62.62
N ILE A 25 0.00 5.99 -61.47
CA ILE A 25 -0.10 7.45 -61.43
C ILE A 25 1.21 8.08 -61.92
N GLY A 26 2.36 7.58 -61.47
CA GLY A 26 3.68 8.05 -61.90
C GLY A 26 3.89 7.95 -63.41
N MET A 27 3.55 6.81 -64.01
CA MET A 27 3.67 6.61 -65.47
C MET A 27 2.75 7.53 -66.28
N LYS A 28 1.50 7.74 -65.83
CA LYS A 28 0.55 8.61 -66.54
C LYS A 28 1.00 10.07 -66.51
N VAL A 29 1.45 10.55 -65.36
CA VAL A 29 1.95 11.92 -65.20
C VAL A 29 3.24 12.13 -66.00
N GLY A 30 4.14 11.15 -65.99
CA GLY A 30 5.39 11.20 -66.76
C GLY A 30 5.17 11.24 -68.29
N LYS A 31 4.20 10.48 -68.82
CA LYS A 31 3.88 10.48 -70.26
C LYS A 31 3.07 11.69 -70.71
N ALA A 32 2.20 12.23 -69.85
CA ALA A 32 1.30 13.33 -70.19
C ALA A 32 1.98 14.70 -70.32
N ARG A 33 3.27 14.84 -69.97
CA ARG A 33 4.04 16.11 -69.97
C ARG A 33 3.28 17.27 -69.31
N LEU A 34 2.61 16.98 -68.19
CA LEU A 34 1.82 17.96 -67.47
C LEU A 34 2.71 19.13 -67.02
N SER A 35 2.19 20.35 -67.16
CA SER A 35 2.79 21.55 -66.58
C SER A 35 1.88 22.04 -65.45
N LEU A 36 2.46 22.23 -64.27
CA LEU A 36 1.80 22.83 -63.12
C LEU A 36 2.47 24.18 -62.89
N PHE A 37 1.70 25.27 -62.79
CA PHE A 37 2.22 26.63 -62.54
C PHE A 37 3.43 27.03 -63.44
N ASN A 38 3.35 26.81 -64.75
CA ASN A 38 4.41 27.14 -65.73
C ASN A 38 5.76 26.41 -65.53
N MET A 39 5.80 25.35 -64.71
CA MET A 39 7.02 24.57 -64.50
C MET A 39 7.35 23.67 -65.71
N ARG A 40 8.64 23.42 -65.92
CA ARG A 40 9.12 22.48 -66.97
C ARG A 40 8.55 21.09 -66.69
N PRO A 41 8.02 20.35 -67.69
CA PRO A 41 7.30 19.08 -67.49
C PRO A 41 8.01 18.03 -66.64
N ARG A 42 9.36 17.98 -66.68
CA ARG A 42 10.15 17.07 -65.85
C ARG A 42 10.05 17.41 -64.35
N GLN A 43 10.10 18.69 -64.00
CA GLN A 43 9.98 19.15 -62.60
C GLN A 43 8.55 18.95 -62.09
N THR A 44 7.54 19.20 -62.92
CA THR A 44 6.14 18.92 -62.58
C THR A 44 5.93 17.45 -62.25
N ALA A 45 6.47 16.53 -63.05
CA ALA A 45 6.35 15.10 -62.80
C ALA A 45 6.98 14.69 -61.46
N THR A 46 8.13 15.27 -61.10
CA THR A 46 8.76 15.04 -59.79
C THR A 46 7.91 15.55 -58.64
N VAL A 47 7.38 16.77 -58.72
CA VAL A 47 6.52 17.35 -57.67
C VAL A 47 5.25 16.52 -57.48
N VAL A 48 4.59 16.14 -58.58
CA VAL A 48 3.38 15.31 -58.54
C VAL A 48 3.69 13.92 -57.97
N SER A 49 4.84 13.34 -58.29
CA SER A 49 5.27 12.06 -57.71
C SER A 49 5.49 12.14 -56.19
N ILE A 50 6.14 13.21 -55.71
CA ILE A 50 6.34 13.43 -54.27
C ILE A 50 4.99 13.62 -53.58
N ALA A 51 4.11 14.47 -54.12
CA ALA A 51 2.78 14.72 -53.57
C ALA A 51 1.93 13.44 -53.52
N THR A 52 1.95 12.64 -54.60
CA THR A 52 1.24 11.34 -54.65
C THR A 52 1.80 10.39 -53.59
N GLY A 53 3.13 10.31 -53.45
CA GLY A 53 3.78 9.51 -52.40
C GLY A 53 3.41 9.97 -51.00
N SER A 54 3.34 11.28 -50.74
CA SER A 54 2.90 11.83 -49.45
C SER A 54 1.46 11.48 -49.13
N VAL A 55 0.53 11.61 -50.10
CA VAL A 55 -0.88 11.25 -49.92
C VAL A 55 -1.05 9.75 -49.64
N ILE A 56 -0.31 8.91 -50.35
CA ILE A 56 -0.28 7.46 -50.14
C ILE A 56 0.21 7.11 -48.73
N SER A 57 1.34 7.68 -48.30
CA SER A 57 1.92 7.41 -46.98
C SER A 57 0.99 7.91 -45.87
N ALA A 58 0.41 9.11 -46.02
CA ALA A 58 -0.58 9.65 -45.08
C ALA A 58 -1.82 8.75 -44.99
N SER A 59 -2.32 8.24 -46.12
CA SER A 59 -3.48 7.34 -46.15
C SER A 59 -3.19 6.01 -45.46
N THR A 60 -1.98 5.45 -45.66
CA THR A 60 -1.52 4.23 -44.96
C THR A 60 -1.52 4.43 -43.45
N LEU A 61 -0.91 5.53 -42.97
CA LEU A 61 -0.85 5.84 -41.54
C LEU A 61 -2.25 6.09 -40.97
N ALA A 62 -3.12 6.78 -41.69
CA ALA A 62 -4.50 7.02 -41.27
C ALA A 62 -5.29 5.71 -41.10
N ILE A 63 -5.17 4.79 -42.06
CA ILE A 63 -5.79 3.46 -41.96
C ILE A 63 -5.21 2.69 -40.78
N LEU A 64 -3.89 2.70 -40.62
CA LEU A 64 -3.21 1.96 -39.56
C LEU A 64 -3.58 2.45 -38.16
N PHE A 65 -3.65 3.77 -37.94
CA PHE A 65 -4.11 4.36 -36.69
C PHE A 65 -5.63 4.22 -36.47
N GLY A 66 -6.41 4.14 -37.54
CA GLY A 66 -7.85 3.86 -37.46
C GLY A 66 -8.15 2.42 -37.03
N VAL A 67 -7.33 1.46 -37.45
CA VAL A 67 -7.51 0.03 -37.16
C VAL A 67 -6.85 -0.39 -35.83
N SER A 68 -5.74 0.24 -35.44
CA SER A 68 -4.99 -0.14 -34.23
C SER A 68 -4.95 0.97 -33.18
N SER A 69 -5.68 0.75 -32.09
CA SER A 69 -5.58 1.60 -30.89
C SER A 69 -4.18 1.52 -30.25
N GLN A 70 -3.52 0.37 -30.29
CA GLN A 70 -2.18 0.20 -29.72
C GLN A 70 -1.14 1.05 -30.44
N LEU A 71 -1.21 1.18 -31.77
CA LEU A 71 -0.30 2.05 -32.52
C LEU A 71 -0.57 3.53 -32.24
N ARG A 72 -1.83 3.94 -32.14
CA ARG A 72 -2.18 5.32 -31.76
C ARG A 72 -1.62 5.65 -30.38
N THR A 73 -1.90 4.80 -29.38
CA THR A 73 -1.40 4.99 -28.02
C THR A 73 0.13 4.94 -27.96
N GLY A 74 0.77 4.01 -28.68
CA GLY A 74 2.24 3.89 -28.72
C GLY A 74 2.96 5.05 -29.43
N VAL A 75 2.32 5.71 -30.40
CA VAL A 75 2.93 6.86 -31.10
C VAL A 75 2.63 8.18 -30.39
N PHE A 76 1.42 8.34 -29.82
CA PHE A 76 0.96 9.63 -29.29
C PHE A 76 0.98 9.73 -27.76
N GLU A 77 0.94 8.61 -27.02
CA GLU A 77 0.80 8.61 -25.56
C GLU A 77 1.96 7.93 -24.83
N LEU A 78 3.00 7.52 -25.54
CA LEU A 78 4.12 6.75 -24.98
C LEU A 78 4.79 7.45 -23.79
N SER A 79 5.00 8.77 -23.89
CA SER A 79 5.58 9.56 -22.79
C SER A 79 4.70 9.53 -21.54
N LYS A 80 3.37 9.64 -21.71
CA LYS A 80 2.41 9.56 -20.60
C LYS A 80 2.38 8.16 -19.98
N ILE A 81 2.51 7.12 -20.80
CA ILE A 81 2.59 5.73 -20.29
C ILE A 81 3.86 5.55 -19.47
N GLN A 82 5.01 6.06 -19.94
CA GLN A 82 6.27 5.98 -19.20
C GLN A 82 6.21 6.78 -17.89
N GLU A 83 5.61 7.95 -17.90
CA GLU A 83 5.39 8.77 -16.70
C GLU A 83 4.49 8.05 -15.69
N ASN A 84 3.36 7.50 -16.14
CA ASN A 84 2.47 6.72 -15.30
C ASN A 84 3.14 5.47 -14.73
N LEU A 85 4.00 4.82 -15.52
CA LEU A 85 4.77 3.65 -15.08
C LEU A 85 5.77 4.04 -14.00
N ALA A 86 6.53 5.12 -14.21
CA ALA A 86 7.46 5.62 -13.21
C ALA A 86 6.74 6.05 -11.91
N ALA A 87 5.58 6.69 -12.03
CA ALA A 87 4.74 7.03 -10.88
C ALA A 87 4.24 5.77 -10.15
N ALA A 88 3.74 4.78 -10.88
CA ALA A 88 3.27 3.52 -10.30
C ALA A 88 4.41 2.73 -9.61
N GLU A 89 5.63 2.76 -10.17
CA GLU A 89 6.81 2.16 -9.54
C GLU A 89 7.19 2.90 -8.24
N ALA A 90 7.12 4.23 -8.23
CA ALA A 90 7.37 5.03 -7.04
C ALA A 90 6.31 4.78 -5.95
N ASP A 91 5.03 4.74 -6.32
CA ASP A 91 3.92 4.42 -5.42
C ASP A 91 4.07 3.01 -4.84
N LEU A 92 4.48 2.03 -5.67
CA LEU A 92 4.73 0.68 -5.21
C LEU A 92 5.87 0.62 -4.19
N ALA A 93 6.99 1.30 -4.46
CA ALA A 93 8.11 1.37 -3.52
C ALA A 93 7.72 2.04 -2.19
N GLN A 94 6.92 3.10 -2.24
CA GLN A 94 6.40 3.76 -1.04
C GLN A 94 5.45 2.86 -0.25
N ALA A 95 4.56 2.14 -0.94
CA ALA A 95 3.64 1.21 -0.30
C ALA A 95 4.40 0.05 0.39
N GLN A 96 5.44 -0.48 -0.24
CA GLN A 96 6.31 -1.50 0.36
C GLN A 96 7.04 -0.98 1.60
N ALA A 97 7.64 0.21 1.55
CA ALA A 97 8.29 0.81 2.70
C ALA A 97 7.32 1.07 3.87
N THR A 98 6.09 1.51 3.55
CA THR A 98 5.03 1.71 4.55
C THR A 98 4.60 0.37 5.16
N GLN A 99 4.49 -0.68 4.34
CA GLN A 99 4.16 -2.02 4.83
C GLN A 99 5.23 -2.54 5.80
N GLU A 100 6.52 -2.42 5.45
CA GLU A 100 7.63 -2.81 6.34
C GLU A 100 7.59 -2.04 7.66
N GLN A 101 7.30 -0.73 7.62
CA GLN A 101 7.17 0.08 8.82
C GLN A 101 6.00 -0.38 9.70
N VAL A 102 4.83 -0.61 9.11
CA VAL A 102 3.65 -1.09 9.83
C VAL A 102 3.87 -2.48 10.43
N GLU A 103 4.58 -3.36 9.72
CA GLU A 103 4.96 -4.68 10.25
C GLU A 103 5.89 -4.55 11.45
N SER A 104 6.88 -3.65 11.41
CA SER A 104 7.77 -3.38 12.54
C SER A 104 7.04 -2.76 13.73
N ASP A 105 6.13 -1.81 13.50
CA ASP A 105 5.32 -1.18 14.55
C ASP A 105 4.36 -2.20 15.19
N LEU A 106 3.83 -3.14 14.39
CA LEU A 106 2.99 -4.23 14.87
C LEU A 106 3.78 -5.17 15.77
N GLU A 107 5.00 -5.56 15.39
CA GLU A 107 5.88 -6.41 16.20
C GLU A 107 6.22 -5.74 17.54
N ALA A 108 6.57 -4.46 17.52
CA ALA A 108 6.81 -3.69 18.74
C ALA A 108 5.57 -3.61 19.65
N SER A 109 4.38 -3.43 19.05
CA SER A 109 3.12 -3.40 19.79
C SER A 109 2.78 -4.77 20.41
N ILE A 110 3.11 -5.86 19.73
CA ILE A 110 2.94 -7.22 20.27
C ILE A 110 3.85 -7.42 21.48
N GLU A 111 5.13 -7.04 21.38
CA GLU A 111 6.08 -7.14 22.48
C GLU A 111 5.64 -6.28 23.69
N GLU A 112 5.14 -5.07 23.45
CA GLU A 112 4.61 -4.22 24.52
C GLU A 112 3.38 -4.85 25.20
N ARG A 113 2.46 -5.45 24.43
CA ARG A 113 1.29 -6.15 24.97
C ARG A 113 1.69 -7.38 25.78
N GLU A 114 2.68 -8.13 25.35
CA GLU A 114 3.21 -9.28 26.10
C GLU A 114 3.78 -8.82 27.45
N ARG A 115 4.67 -7.82 27.45
CA ARG A 115 5.23 -7.22 28.68
C ARG A 115 4.14 -6.66 29.61
N ALA A 116 3.11 -6.01 29.05
CA ALA A 116 1.99 -5.50 29.84
C ALA A 116 1.19 -6.65 30.48
N THR A 117 1.02 -7.76 29.77
CA THR A 117 0.33 -8.96 30.27
C THR A 117 1.12 -9.63 31.39
N GLU A 118 2.44 -9.76 31.23
CA GLU A 118 3.34 -10.26 32.28
C GLU A 118 3.27 -9.39 33.55
N ARG A 119 3.34 -8.07 33.40
CA ARG A 119 3.19 -7.13 34.52
C ARG A 119 1.84 -7.26 35.22
N LEU A 120 0.75 -7.44 34.46
CA LEU A 120 -0.57 -7.67 35.06
C LEU A 120 -0.60 -8.97 35.87
N GLN A 121 0.05 -10.03 35.38
CA GLN A 121 0.14 -11.29 36.11
C GLN A 121 0.96 -11.14 37.40
N GLU A 122 2.08 -10.43 37.35
CA GLU A 122 2.90 -10.12 38.54
C GLU A 122 2.12 -9.28 39.56
N ILE A 123 1.41 -8.25 39.11
CA ILE A 123 0.58 -7.39 39.96
C ILE A 123 -0.52 -8.21 40.62
N ASN A 124 -1.20 -9.08 39.87
CA ASN A 124 -2.25 -9.95 40.42
C ASN A 124 -1.70 -10.88 41.50
N GLN A 125 -0.54 -11.50 41.28
CA GLN A 125 0.12 -12.33 42.30
C GLN A 125 0.52 -11.50 43.54
N SER A 126 1.03 -10.28 43.34
CA SER A 126 1.38 -9.39 44.43
C SER A 126 0.14 -8.96 45.23
N LEU A 127 -0.98 -8.70 44.54
CA LEU A 127 -2.25 -8.34 45.15
C LEU A 127 -2.79 -9.50 46.00
N GLU A 128 -2.75 -10.73 45.49
CA GLU A 128 -3.17 -11.92 46.22
C GLU A 128 -2.35 -12.14 47.50
N ARG A 129 -1.02 -11.94 47.42
CA ARG A 129 -0.15 -11.98 48.61
C ARG A 129 -0.49 -10.87 49.60
N ALA A 130 -0.74 -9.66 49.13
CA ALA A 130 -1.09 -8.52 49.98
C ALA A 130 -2.43 -8.73 50.69
N VAL A 131 -3.43 -9.28 50.00
CA VAL A 131 -4.74 -9.65 50.57
C VAL A 131 -4.56 -10.73 51.64
N THR A 132 -3.83 -11.80 51.34
CA THR A 132 -3.54 -12.87 52.32
C THR A 132 -2.84 -12.31 53.56
N GLN A 133 -1.85 -11.42 53.37
CA GLN A 133 -1.15 -10.78 54.47
C GLN A 133 -2.08 -9.90 55.31
N GLN A 134 -2.98 -9.15 54.67
CA GLN A 134 -3.96 -8.31 55.33
C GLN A 134 -4.91 -9.16 56.20
N GLU A 135 -5.39 -10.30 55.70
CA GLU A 135 -6.24 -11.23 56.46
C GLU A 135 -5.50 -11.79 57.69
N LEU A 136 -4.24 -12.20 57.53
CA LEU A 136 -3.41 -12.68 58.65
C LEU A 136 -3.24 -11.60 59.71
N THR A 137 -2.93 -10.37 59.31
CA THR A 137 -2.77 -9.24 60.24
C THR A 137 -4.09 -8.87 60.94
N GLN A 138 -5.24 -8.93 60.25
CA GLN A 138 -6.55 -8.74 60.89
C GLN A 138 -6.85 -9.81 61.93
N ASN A 139 -6.55 -11.08 61.62
CA ASN A 139 -6.71 -12.19 62.56
C ASN A 139 -5.81 -12.01 63.80
N GLN A 140 -4.55 -11.62 63.59
CA GLN A 140 -3.63 -11.30 64.69
C GLN A 140 -4.15 -10.14 65.55
N LEU A 141 -4.66 -9.07 64.92
CA LEU A 141 -5.24 -7.94 65.64
C LEU A 141 -6.42 -8.37 66.51
N GLN A 142 -7.34 -9.19 66.00
CA GLN A 142 -8.45 -9.74 66.78
C GLN A 142 -7.97 -10.61 67.95
N GLN A 143 -6.95 -11.44 67.75
CA GLN A 143 -6.35 -12.25 68.81
C GLN A 143 -5.69 -11.38 69.89
N THR A 144 -4.91 -10.36 69.49
CA THR A 144 -4.29 -9.44 70.44
C THR A 144 -5.33 -8.64 71.21
N GLN A 145 -6.41 -8.21 70.57
CA GLN A 145 -7.52 -7.54 71.25
C GLN A 145 -8.21 -8.44 72.27
N SER A 146 -8.48 -9.70 71.94
CA SER A 146 -9.09 -10.65 72.89
C SER A 146 -8.16 -11.00 74.05
N GLN A 147 -6.85 -11.13 73.81
CA GLN A 147 -5.84 -11.28 74.85
C GLN A 147 -5.78 -10.05 75.75
N LEU A 148 -5.78 -8.84 75.18
CA LEU A 148 -5.78 -7.60 75.95
C LEU A 148 -7.02 -7.49 76.85
N ALA A 149 -8.20 -7.84 76.32
CA ALA A 149 -9.43 -7.89 77.09
C ALA A 149 -9.32 -8.89 78.26
N ALA A 150 -8.84 -10.12 78.00
CA ALA A 150 -8.65 -11.13 79.04
C ALA A 150 -7.65 -10.71 80.13
N VAL A 151 -6.51 -10.12 79.74
CA VAL A 151 -5.51 -9.61 80.69
C VAL A 151 -6.07 -8.43 81.50
N SER A 152 -6.83 -7.54 80.87
CA SER A 152 -7.48 -6.43 81.59
C SER A 152 -8.50 -6.92 82.63
N GLN A 153 -9.27 -7.96 82.29
CA GLN A 153 -10.20 -8.63 83.20
C GLN A 153 -9.45 -9.27 84.37
N GLN A 154 -8.36 -10.00 84.10
CA GLN A 154 -7.51 -10.62 85.12
C GLN A 154 -6.93 -9.56 86.07
N ALA A 155 -6.42 -8.46 85.53
CA ALA A 155 -5.89 -7.36 86.33
C ALA A 155 -6.94 -6.72 87.24
N GLN A 156 -8.19 -6.57 86.77
CA GLN A 156 -9.31 -6.10 87.60
C GLN A 156 -9.64 -7.09 88.72
N THR A 157 -9.74 -8.39 88.41
CA THR A 157 -10.01 -9.42 89.43
C THR A 157 -8.90 -9.53 90.47
N LEU A 158 -7.63 -9.43 90.06
CA LEU A 158 -6.49 -9.45 90.98
C LEU A 158 -6.49 -8.22 91.89
N ARG A 159 -6.81 -7.03 91.36
CA ARG A 159 -6.98 -5.82 92.16
C ARG A 159 -8.08 -5.97 93.20
N GLN A 160 -9.26 -6.45 92.79
CA GLN A 160 -10.36 -6.74 93.72
C GLN A 160 -9.93 -7.71 94.82
N ALA A 161 -9.29 -8.82 94.45
CA ALA A 161 -8.80 -9.79 95.43
C ALA A 161 -7.74 -9.21 96.39
N THR A 162 -6.87 -8.30 95.92
CA THR A 162 -5.89 -7.63 96.80
C THR A 162 -6.54 -6.61 97.73
N ASP A 163 -7.57 -5.90 97.26
CA ASP A 163 -8.33 -4.96 98.09
C ASP A 163 -9.15 -5.71 99.16
N ASP A 164 -9.79 -6.83 98.81
CA ASP A 164 -10.51 -7.70 99.75
C ASP A 164 -9.57 -8.29 100.82
N LEU A 165 -8.39 -8.76 100.42
CA LEU A 165 -7.38 -9.28 101.35
C LEU A 165 -6.83 -8.19 102.28
N ARG A 166 -6.74 -6.94 101.83
CA ARG A 166 -6.38 -5.80 102.69
C ARG A 166 -7.50 -5.50 103.69
N ALA A 167 -8.76 -5.49 103.25
CA ALA A 167 -9.91 -5.26 104.10
C ALA A 167 -10.12 -6.34 105.19
N GLN A 168 -9.64 -7.57 104.98
CA GLN A 168 -9.68 -8.63 106.00
C GLN A 168 -8.54 -8.58 107.02
N ARG A 169 -7.46 -7.83 106.71
CA ARG A 169 -6.25 -7.76 107.54
C ARG A 169 -6.29 -6.59 108.54
N ASP A 170 -7.17 -5.61 108.30
CA ASP A 170 -7.44 -4.48 109.18
C ASP A 170 -8.67 -4.77 110.07
#